data_AF-A0A212LNG0-F1
#
_entry.id   AF-A0A212LNG0-F1
#
_cell.length_a   1.000
_cell.length_b   1.000
_cell.length_c   1.000
_cell.angle_alpha   90.00
_cell.angle_beta   90.00
_cell.angle_gamma   90.00
#
_symmetry.space_group_name_H-M   'P 1'
#
loop_
_entity.id
_entity.type
_entity.pdbx_description
1 polymer ?
#
loop_
_entity_poly.entity_id
_entity_poly.type
_entity_poly.pdbx_seq_one_letter_code
_entity_poly.pdbx_strand_id
1 'polypeptide(L)'
;MFWKNKLCLLLCLLIAGLSLLPASASASSNDLTKVTVAVKIEKPDYFWQYPFLGKQLTGITITSFGKTFSIPAMTDTDTLEISVPRGYHARLNIQLQHDETILQTLSYVSKRRVSPNNANFNIVLKAPEPQSISFSSADFESSRP
;
A
#
# COMPACT_ATOMS: atom_id res chain seq x y z
N MET A 1 34.51 48.41 28.86
CA MET A 1 34.87 47.39 27.84
C MET A 1 34.96 45.94 28.37
N PHE A 2 35.06 45.69 29.68
CA PHE A 2 35.34 44.34 30.23
C PHE A 2 34.15 43.35 30.38
N TRP A 3 32.91 43.76 30.12
CA TRP A 3 31.74 42.86 30.28
C TRP A 3 31.62 41.86 29.11
N LYS A 4 31.91 42.30 27.88
CA LYS A 4 31.77 41.47 26.67
C LYS A 4 32.68 40.24 26.69
N ASN A 5 33.88 40.36 27.26
CA ASN A 5 34.84 39.25 27.36
C ASN A 5 34.40 38.18 28.39
N LYS A 6 33.73 38.60 29.48
CA LYS A 6 33.19 37.68 30.49
C LYS A 6 32.01 36.87 29.95
N LEU A 7 31.17 37.49 29.11
CA LEU A 7 30.06 36.81 28.43
C LEU A 7 30.58 35.75 27.44
N CYS A 8 31.65 36.07 26.70
CA CYS A 8 32.25 35.15 25.73
C CYS A 8 32.90 33.94 26.41
N LEU A 9 33.62 34.16 27.51
CA LEU A 9 34.20 33.08 28.32
C LEU A 9 33.12 32.16 28.91
N LEU A 10 32.02 32.72 29.39
CA LEU A 10 30.92 31.94 29.94
C LEU A 10 30.22 31.10 28.85
N LEU A 11 30.08 31.65 27.64
CA LEU A 11 29.52 30.92 26.49
C LEU A 11 30.41 29.73 26.08
N CYS A 12 31.72 29.93 26.01
CA CYS A 12 32.67 28.86 25.68
C CYS A 12 32.69 27.75 26.74
N LEU A 13 32.57 28.12 28.02
CA LEU A 13 32.53 27.17 29.13
C LEU A 13 31.23 26.34 29.12
N LEU A 14 30.12 26.95 28.70
CA LEU A 14 28.83 26.27 28.53
C LEU A 14 28.87 25.26 27.37
N ILE A 15 29.50 25.62 26.24
CA ILE A 15 29.66 24.72 25.09
C ILE A 15 30.60 23.55 25.44
N ALA A 16 31.69 23.82 26.16
CA ALA A 16 32.59 22.78 26.66
C ALA A 16 31.89 21.84 27.63
N GLY A 17 31.04 22.36 28.52
CA GLY A 17 30.20 21.57 29.42
C GLY A 17 29.17 20.70 28.70
N LEU A 18 28.60 21.17 27.59
CA LEU A 18 27.67 20.38 26.76
C LEU A 18 28.36 19.22 26.03
N SER A 19 29.66 19.32 25.73
CA SER A 19 30.43 18.25 25.06
C SER A 19 30.73 17.05 25.95
N LEU A 20 30.58 17.20 27.27
CA LEU A 20 30.73 16.16 28.28
C LEU A 20 29.44 15.39 28.56
N LEU A 21 28.28 15.83 28.02
CA LEU A 21 27.09 14.99 28.06
C LEU A 21 27.30 13.84 27.08
N PRO A 22 27.15 12.57 27.51
CA PRO A 22 27.12 11.47 26.58
C PRO A 22 25.96 11.74 25.61
N ALA A 23 26.29 11.96 24.34
CA ALA A 23 25.32 12.00 23.26
C ALA A 23 24.80 10.57 23.05
N SER A 24 24.05 10.03 24.01
CA SER A 24 23.27 8.83 23.87
C SER A 24 22.00 9.14 23.08
N ALA A 25 22.17 9.73 21.89
CA ALA A 25 21.23 9.54 20.81
C ALA A 25 21.48 8.14 20.26
N SER A 26 21.01 7.13 20.98
CA SER A 26 20.87 5.80 20.44
C SER A 26 19.91 5.91 19.25
N ALA A 27 20.45 5.97 18.04
CA ALA A 27 19.69 5.64 16.85
C ALA A 27 19.17 4.22 17.07
N SER A 28 17.89 4.12 17.43
CA SER A 28 17.18 2.87 17.70
C SER A 28 17.53 1.86 16.61
N SER A 29 18.21 0.80 17.01
CA SER A 29 18.57 -0.30 16.13
C SER A 29 17.30 -0.88 15.51
N ASN A 30 17.10 -0.61 14.22
CA ASN A 30 16.10 -1.21 13.34
C ASN A 30 14.63 -0.93 13.71
N ASP A 31 14.18 0.32 13.57
CA ASP A 31 12.78 0.77 13.76
C ASP A 31 11.81 0.31 12.64
N LEU A 32 12.04 -0.88 12.08
CA LEU A 32 11.21 -1.48 11.03
C LEU A 32 10.25 -2.49 11.65
N THR A 33 8.95 -2.32 11.37
CA THR A 33 7.90 -3.28 11.69
C THR A 33 7.59 -4.12 10.46
N LYS A 34 7.62 -5.46 10.59
CA LYS A 34 7.12 -6.36 9.55
C LYS A 34 5.59 -6.27 9.52
N VAL A 35 5.03 -5.96 8.36
CA VAL A 35 3.60 -5.89 8.12
C VAL A 35 3.22 -7.07 7.23
N THR A 36 2.30 -7.90 7.69
CA THR A 36 1.74 -9.00 6.92
C THR A 36 0.48 -8.51 6.24
N VAL A 37 0.44 -8.61 4.93
CA VAL A 37 -0.72 -8.24 4.11
C VAL A 37 -1.32 -9.52 3.54
N ALA A 38 -2.54 -9.84 3.96
CA ALA A 38 -3.34 -10.90 3.34
C ALA A 38 -4.12 -10.30 2.16
N VAL A 39 -4.05 -10.96 1.02
CA VAL A 39 -4.81 -10.63 -0.19
C VAL A 39 -5.77 -11.77 -0.45
N LYS A 40 -7.06 -11.47 -0.47
CA LYS A 40 -8.13 -12.43 -0.77
C LYS A 40 -8.85 -12.00 -2.03
N ILE A 41 -9.00 -12.90 -2.98
CA ILE A 41 -9.79 -12.69 -4.18
C ILE A 41 -11.19 -13.26 -3.95
N GLU A 42 -12.21 -12.43 -4.16
CA GLU A 42 -13.60 -12.85 -4.01
C GLU A 42 -14.11 -13.46 -5.32
N LYS A 43 -14.71 -14.66 -5.23
CA LYS A 43 -15.17 -15.45 -6.38
C LYS A 43 -14.04 -15.61 -7.41
N PRO A 44 -12.95 -16.31 -7.08
CA PRO A 44 -11.73 -16.37 -7.90
C PRO A 44 -12.02 -16.81 -9.34
N ASP A 45 -12.86 -17.84 -9.54
CA ASP A 45 -13.25 -18.31 -10.88
C ASP A 45 -13.85 -17.19 -11.75
N TYR A 46 -14.72 -16.36 -11.17
CA TYR A 46 -15.31 -15.23 -11.86
C TYR A 46 -14.33 -14.08 -12.03
N PHE A 47 -13.58 -13.76 -10.97
CA PHE A 47 -12.63 -12.66 -10.96
C PHE A 47 -11.60 -12.79 -12.07
N TRP A 48 -10.98 -13.96 -12.22
CA TRP A 48 -9.93 -14.18 -13.21
C TRP A 48 -10.45 -14.22 -14.65
N GLN A 49 -11.71 -14.63 -14.84
CA GLN A 49 -12.36 -14.65 -16.14
C GLN A 49 -12.98 -13.30 -16.52
N TYR A 50 -13.15 -12.39 -15.56
CA TYR A 50 -13.76 -11.09 -15.80
C TYR A 50 -12.93 -10.24 -16.77
N PRO A 51 -13.53 -9.69 -17.84
CA PRO A 51 -12.81 -8.90 -18.84
C PRO A 51 -12.57 -7.47 -18.35
N PHE A 52 -11.56 -7.29 -17.49
CA PHE A 52 -11.12 -5.95 -17.08
C PHE A 52 -10.65 -5.15 -18.30
N LEU A 53 -11.36 -4.07 -18.62
CA LEU A 53 -11.11 -3.27 -19.83
C LEU A 53 -11.06 -4.11 -21.13
N GLY A 54 -11.89 -5.16 -21.19
CA GLY A 54 -11.97 -6.05 -22.36
C GLY A 54 -10.91 -7.14 -22.43
N LYS A 55 -10.05 -7.29 -21.42
CA LYS A 55 -8.99 -8.32 -21.36
C LYS A 55 -9.05 -9.10 -20.05
N GLN A 56 -8.72 -10.40 -20.11
CA GLN A 56 -8.62 -11.25 -18.92
C GLN A 56 -7.30 -11.00 -18.19
N LEU A 57 -7.29 -11.10 -16.86
CA LEU A 57 -6.07 -10.90 -16.09
C LEU A 57 -5.19 -12.14 -16.16
N THR A 58 -3.88 -11.92 -16.34
CA THR A 58 -2.86 -12.96 -16.24
C THR A 58 -2.12 -12.91 -14.90
N GLY A 59 -2.23 -11.78 -14.20
CA GLY A 59 -1.64 -11.62 -12.87
C GLY A 59 -1.96 -10.27 -12.25
N ILE A 60 -1.53 -10.13 -11.00
CA ILE A 60 -1.64 -8.91 -10.22
C ILE A 60 -0.27 -8.60 -9.63
N THR A 61 0.21 -7.38 -9.83
CA THR A 61 1.45 -6.93 -9.21
C THR A 61 1.14 -5.96 -8.07
N ILE A 62 1.72 -6.22 -6.90
CA ILE A 62 1.59 -5.40 -5.70
C ILE A 62 2.97 -4.83 -5.37
N THR A 63 3.07 -3.50 -5.35
CA THR A 63 4.33 -2.80 -5.07
C THR A 63 4.20 -1.96 -3.81
N SER A 64 5.19 -2.06 -2.92
CA SER A 64 5.24 -1.34 -1.66
C SER A 64 6.64 -1.25 -1.09
N PHE A 65 7.04 -0.07 -0.59
CA PHE A 65 8.33 0.14 0.10
C PHE A 65 9.55 -0.49 -0.62
N GLY A 66 9.61 -0.35 -1.95
CA GLY A 66 10.70 -0.89 -2.77
C GLY A 66 10.66 -2.41 -3.02
N LYS A 67 9.62 -3.11 -2.54
CA LYS A 67 9.35 -4.50 -2.87
C LYS A 67 8.19 -4.61 -3.86
N THR A 68 8.31 -5.60 -4.74
CA THR A 68 7.29 -5.96 -5.73
C THR A 68 6.93 -7.43 -5.52
N PHE A 69 5.64 -7.72 -5.51
CA PHE A 69 5.08 -9.06 -5.36
C PHE A 69 4.15 -9.33 -6.54
N SER A 70 4.23 -10.52 -7.11
CA SER A 70 3.37 -10.93 -8.23
C SER A 70 2.47 -12.07 -7.78
N ILE A 71 1.16 -11.87 -7.91
CA ILE A 71 0.14 -12.88 -7.65
C ILE A 71 -0.24 -13.48 -9.02
N PRO A 72 0.00 -14.79 -9.25
CA PRO A 72 -0.35 -15.43 -10.51
C PRO A 72 -1.87 -15.58 -10.65
N ALA A 73 -2.33 -15.68 -11.90
CA ALA A 73 -3.73 -16.01 -12.19
C ALA A 73 -4.17 -17.31 -11.47
N MET A 74 -5.48 -17.44 -11.24
CA MET A 74 -6.10 -18.56 -10.51
C MET A 74 -5.70 -18.69 -9.04
N THR A 75 -5.06 -17.65 -8.47
CA THR A 75 -4.83 -17.59 -7.02
C THR A 75 -6.11 -17.16 -6.29
N ASP A 76 -6.41 -17.80 -5.15
CA ASP A 76 -7.56 -17.45 -4.31
C ASP A 76 -7.16 -16.52 -3.17
N THR A 77 -6.03 -16.82 -2.53
CA THR A 77 -5.50 -16.09 -1.38
C THR A 77 -3.99 -16.11 -1.43
N ASP A 78 -3.38 -14.98 -1.10
CA ASP A 78 -1.93 -14.84 -0.99
C ASP A 78 -1.57 -13.97 0.22
N THR A 79 -0.35 -14.10 0.73
CA THR A 79 0.17 -13.32 1.86
C THR A 79 1.53 -12.76 1.53
N LEU A 80 1.70 -11.45 1.75
CA LEU A 80 2.96 -10.75 1.49
C LEU A 80 3.49 -10.05 2.73
N GLU A 81 4.81 -10.02 2.88
CA GLU A 81 5.51 -9.40 4.02
C GLU A 81 6.34 -8.19 3.58
N ILE A 82 5.99 -7.03 4.14
CA ILE A 82 6.69 -5.76 3.88
C ILE A 82 7.27 -5.20 5.18
N SER A 83 8.45 -4.58 5.09
CA SER A 83 9.08 -3.92 6.23
C SER A 83 8.77 -2.43 6.16
N VAL A 84 8.05 -1.90 7.15
CA VAL A 84 7.62 -0.50 7.20
C VAL A 84 8.17 0.17 8.46
N PRO A 85 8.75 1.38 8.37
CA PRO A 85 9.18 2.11 9.56
C PRO A 85 8.03 2.34 10.54
N ARG A 86 8.30 2.25 11.84
CA ARG A 86 7.29 2.40 12.87
C ARG A 86 6.64 3.78 12.81
N GLY A 87 5.31 3.84 12.95
CA GLY A 87 4.55 5.08 12.88
C GLY A 87 4.28 5.60 11.46
N TYR A 88 4.92 5.03 10.43
CA TYR A 88 4.65 5.37 9.03
C TYR A 88 3.37 4.70 8.53
N HIS A 89 2.95 5.13 7.33
CA HIS A 89 1.81 4.55 6.61
C HIS A 89 2.28 3.43 5.68
N ALA A 90 1.75 2.23 5.84
CA ALA A 90 1.92 1.21 4.80
C ALA A 90 1.09 1.62 3.58
N ARG A 91 1.70 1.71 2.39
CA ARG A 91 1.02 2.07 1.12
C ARG A 91 1.28 0.99 0.10
N LEU A 92 0.23 0.50 -0.54
CA LEU A 92 0.30 -0.51 -1.58
C LEU A 92 -0.20 0.07 -2.89
N ASN A 93 0.53 -0.21 -3.96
CA ASN A 93 0.10 0.02 -5.32
C ASN A 93 -0.26 -1.33 -5.93
N ILE A 94 -1.47 -1.48 -6.47
CA ILE A 94 -1.96 -2.73 -7.04
C ILE A 94 -2.16 -2.52 -8.54
N GLN A 95 -1.50 -3.33 -9.36
CA GLN A 95 -1.53 -3.28 -10.81
C GLN A 95 -2.17 -4.55 -11.34
N LEU A 96 -3.25 -4.40 -12.10
CA LEU A 96 -3.90 -5.49 -12.82
C LEU A 96 -3.20 -5.66 -14.17
N GLN A 97 -2.74 -6.87 -14.46
CA GLN A 97 -1.90 -7.17 -15.64
C GLN A 97 -2.57 -8.14 -16.60
N HIS A 98 -2.26 -7.95 -17.88
CA HIS A 98 -2.50 -8.90 -18.95
C HIS A 98 -1.21 -9.02 -19.76
N ASP A 99 -0.60 -10.20 -19.70
CA ASP A 99 0.76 -10.46 -20.14
C ASP A 99 1.73 -9.44 -19.54
N GLU A 100 2.50 -8.74 -20.38
CA GLU A 100 3.45 -7.71 -19.97
C GLU A 100 2.81 -6.30 -19.85
N THR A 101 1.51 -6.19 -20.10
CA THR A 101 0.79 -4.91 -20.11
C THR A 101 0.03 -4.65 -18.81
N ILE A 102 0.15 -3.43 -18.28
CA ILE A 102 -0.64 -2.97 -17.14
C ILE A 102 -1.99 -2.48 -17.68
N LEU A 103 -3.07 -3.17 -17.33
CA LEU A 103 -4.43 -2.77 -17.72
C LEU A 103 -4.94 -1.62 -16.84
N GLN A 104 -4.77 -1.77 -15.53
CA GLN A 104 -5.28 -0.81 -14.57
C GLN A 104 -4.37 -0.75 -13.35
N THR A 105 -4.20 0.46 -12.83
CA THR A 105 -3.50 0.70 -11.56
C THR A 105 -4.50 1.20 -10.53
N LEU A 106 -4.68 0.43 -9.45
CA LEU A 106 -5.44 0.80 -8.27
C LEU A 106 -4.48 1.45 -7.28
N SER A 107 -4.48 2.78 -7.29
CA SER A 107 -3.55 3.56 -6.51
C SER A 107 -3.99 3.69 -5.04
N TYR A 108 -3.13 3.21 -4.14
CA TYR A 108 -3.07 3.51 -2.69
C TYR A 108 -4.13 2.88 -1.80
N VAL A 109 -3.98 1.57 -1.56
CA VAL A 109 -4.53 0.97 -0.34
C VAL A 109 -3.54 1.24 0.80
N SER A 110 -4.00 1.85 1.91
CA SER A 110 -3.08 2.24 2.99
C SER A 110 -3.55 1.88 4.39
N LYS A 111 -2.59 1.47 5.23
CA LYS A 111 -2.77 1.30 6.68
C LYS A 111 -2.04 2.40 7.42
N ARG A 112 -2.74 3.10 8.31
CA ARG A 112 -2.19 4.21 9.10
C ARG A 112 -1.53 3.71 10.38
N ARG A 113 -0.44 4.38 10.79
CA ARG A 113 0.29 4.17 12.05
C ARG A 113 0.62 2.70 12.30
N VAL A 114 1.50 2.15 11.46
CA VAL A 114 2.00 0.79 11.64
C VAL A 114 2.72 0.67 12.98
N SER A 115 2.38 -0.36 13.75
CA SER A 115 3.03 -0.72 15.00
C SER A 115 3.07 -2.25 15.13
N PRO A 116 3.94 -2.82 15.99
CA PRO A 116 4.03 -4.27 16.18
C PRO A 116 2.68 -4.93 16.53
N ASN A 117 1.84 -4.24 17.31
CA ASN A 117 0.52 -4.73 17.71
C ASN A 117 -0.55 -4.56 16.61
N ASN A 118 -0.21 -3.88 15.51
CA ASN A 118 -1.12 -3.56 14.41
C ASN A 118 -0.42 -3.77 13.05
N ALA A 119 0.27 -4.91 12.91
CA ALA A 119 1.05 -5.27 11.74
C ALA A 119 0.26 -5.98 10.63
N ASN A 120 -0.99 -6.39 10.87
CA ASN A 120 -1.74 -7.21 9.92
C ASN A 120 -2.72 -6.39 9.08
N PHE A 121 -2.66 -6.52 7.76
CA PHE A 121 -3.49 -5.79 6.82
C PHE A 121 -4.21 -6.79 5.89
N ASN A 122 -5.48 -6.55 5.55
CA ASN A 122 -6.23 -7.44 4.67
C ASN A 122 -6.80 -6.64 3.49
N ILE A 123 -6.66 -7.18 2.29
CA ILE A 123 -7.18 -6.64 1.04
C ILE A 123 -8.11 -7.67 0.44
N VAL A 124 -9.32 -7.23 0.09
CA VAL A 124 -10.26 -8.05 -0.67
C VAL A 124 -10.39 -7.47 -2.07
N LEU A 125 -10.02 -8.26 -3.07
CA LEU A 125 -10.16 -7.93 -4.48
C LEU A 125 -11.46 -8.52 -5.02
N LYS A 126 -12.27 -7.69 -5.67
CA LYS A 126 -13.58 -8.08 -6.20
C LYS A 126 -13.70 -7.63 -7.65
N ALA A 127 -14.29 -8.47 -8.48
CA ALA A 127 -14.72 -8.06 -9.81
C ALA A 127 -16.09 -7.35 -9.70
N PRO A 128 -16.42 -6.43 -10.62
CA PRO A 128 -17.74 -5.82 -10.69
C PRO A 128 -18.85 -6.88 -10.77
N GLU A 129 -19.98 -6.62 -10.14
CA GLU A 129 -21.11 -7.55 -10.23
C GLU A 129 -21.71 -7.57 -11.65
N PRO A 130 -22.21 -8.71 -12.13
CA PRO A 130 -22.91 -8.79 -13.40
C PRO A 130 -24.10 -7.81 -13.41
N GLN A 131 -24.13 -6.89 -14.37
CA GLN A 131 -25.27 -5.99 -14.51
C GLN A 131 -26.44 -6.75 -15.16
N SER A 132 -27.62 -6.66 -14.54
CA SER A 132 -28.85 -7.17 -15.14
C SER A 132 -29.20 -6.31 -16.36
N ILE A 133 -29.19 -6.91 -17.55
CA ILE A 133 -29.61 -6.24 -18.77
C ILE A 133 -31.14 -6.08 -18.70
N SER A 134 -31.62 -4.87 -18.50
CA SER A 134 -33.05 -4.57 -18.60
C SER A 134 -33.44 -4.50 -20.08
N PHE A 135 -34.03 -5.57 -20.61
CA PHE A 135 -34.67 -5.52 -21.91
C PHE A 135 -35.96 -4.70 -21.79
N SER A 136 -35.92 -3.43 -22.20
CA SER A 136 -37.13 -2.67 -22.48
C SER A 136 -37.50 -2.96 -23.94
N SER A 137 -38.39 -3.93 -24.15
CA SER A 137 -39.01 -4.18 -25.45
C SER A 137 -40.03 -3.08 -25.75
N ALA A 138 -39.55 -1.87 -26.05
CA ALA A 138 -40.30 -0.94 -26.88
C ALA A 138 -39.88 -1.20 -28.34
N ASP A 139 -40.81 -1.11 -29.29
CA ASP A 139 -40.60 -1.18 -30.75
C ASP A 139 -40.98 -2.48 -31.47
N PHE A 140 -41.67 -3.44 -30.84
CA PHE A 140 -42.56 -4.33 -31.60
C PHE A 140 -43.96 -3.73 -31.67
N GLU A 141 -44.09 -2.62 -32.40
CA GLU A 141 -45.38 -2.15 -32.90
C GLU A 141 -45.93 -3.23 -33.85
N SER A 142 -46.88 -4.01 -33.34
CA SER A 142 -47.63 -4.98 -34.12
C SER A 142 -48.45 -4.23 -35.18
N SER A 143 -47.93 -4.10 -36.40
CA SER A 143 -48.75 -3.76 -37.56
C SER A 143 -49.70 -4.93 -37.84
N ARG A 144 -50.93 -4.84 -37.31
CA ARG A 144 -52.03 -5.71 -37.75
C ARG A 144 -52.68 -5.11 -39.01
N PRO A 145 -53.07 -5.95 -39.98
CA PRO A 145 -53.72 -5.54 -41.22
C PRO A 145 -55.13 -4.99 -41.00
#